data_AF-A0A9W6HLS3-F1
#
_entry.id   AF-A0A9W6HLS3-F1
#
_cell.length_a   1.000
_cell.length_b   1.000
_cell.length_c   1.000
_cell.angle_alpha   90.00
_cell.angle_beta   90.00
_cell.angle_gamma   90.00
#
_symmetry.space_group_name_H-M   'P 1'
#
loop_
_entity.id
_entity.type
_entity.pdbx_description
1 polymer ?
#
loop_
_entity_poly.entity_id
_entity_poly.type
_entity_poly.pdbx_seq_one_letter_code
_entity_poly.pdbx_strand_id
1 'polypeptide(L)'
;MVAAIAGILVWSQVGVMTAEPEPLAAVRADAAIAITDDAAVIVLAPSAGGGDAGLVFIPGAKVDPWAYASMLAGLVADDGMTVVITKPWLNLAFFDLRPLSSFTDLAPGPTGGSWAGIRSGVCAPASSLPTRTVSCCSPRTARATSRDRAFRC
;
A
#
# COMPACT_ATOMS: atom_id res chain seq x y z
N MET A 1 12.61 -30.06 11.75
CA MET A 1 11.58 -29.18 11.13
C MET A 1 11.21 -28.00 12.05
N VAL A 2 10.81 -28.25 13.30
CA VAL A 2 10.41 -27.18 14.25
C VAL A 2 11.48 -26.10 14.45
N ALA A 3 12.74 -26.49 14.66
CA ALA A 3 13.85 -25.53 14.83
C ALA A 3 14.09 -24.65 13.59
N ALA A 4 13.92 -25.21 12.38
CA ALA A 4 14.06 -24.45 11.14
C ALA A 4 12.91 -23.45 10.97
N ILE A 5 11.67 -23.86 11.29
CA ILE A 5 10.49 -22.99 11.26
C ILE A 5 10.67 -21.84 12.27
N ALA A 6 11.05 -22.15 13.51
CA ALA A 6 11.30 -21.15 14.54
C ALA A 6 12.42 -20.17 14.13
N GLY A 7 13.50 -20.67 13.52
CA GLY A 7 14.58 -19.82 12.99
C GLY A 7 14.09 -18.84 11.91
N ILE A 8 13.25 -19.31 10.98
CA ILE A 8 12.66 -18.45 9.94
C ILE A 8 11.73 -17.40 10.55
N LEU A 9 10.90 -17.78 11.52
CA LEU A 9 10.00 -16.86 12.23
C LEU A 9 10.81 -15.77 12.94
N VAL A 10 11.83 -16.15 13.71
CA VAL A 10 12.68 -15.17 14.40
C VAL A 10 13.40 -14.27 13.40
N TRP A 11 13.98 -14.83 12.34
CA TRP A 11 14.69 -14.03 11.33
C TRP A 11 13.78 -13.04 10.60
N SER A 12 12.51 -13.39 10.35
CA SER A 12 11.57 -12.50 9.68
C SER A 12 11.06 -11.37 10.57
N GLN A 13 11.07 -11.56 11.90
CA GLN A 13 10.66 -10.53 12.87
C GLN A 13 11.84 -9.67 13.34
N VAL A 14 13.06 -10.22 13.42
CA VAL A 14 14.23 -9.53 13.99
C VAL A 14 15.03 -8.80 12.92
N GLY A 15 15.37 -7.53 13.17
CA GLY A 15 16.14 -6.71 12.24
C GLY A 15 15.32 -6.26 11.02
N VAL A 16 14.02 -6.02 11.23
CA VAL A 16 13.17 -5.33 10.26
C VAL A 16 13.63 -3.88 10.07
N MET A 17 13.50 -3.36 8.86
CA MET A 17 13.78 -1.95 8.60
C MET A 17 12.68 -1.10 9.22
N THR A 18 12.99 -0.44 10.32
CA THR A 18 12.03 0.34 11.10
C THR A 18 11.70 1.66 10.41
N ALA A 19 10.51 2.18 10.72
CA ALA A 19 10.15 3.54 10.35
C ALA A 19 11.14 4.55 10.93
N GLU A 20 11.49 5.57 10.14
CA GLU A 20 12.24 6.70 10.65
C GLU A 20 11.37 7.48 11.67
N PRO A 21 11.91 7.84 12.85
CA PRO A 21 11.10 8.34 13.95
C PRO A 21 10.51 9.73 13.68
N GLU A 22 11.23 10.59 12.96
CA GLU A 22 10.80 11.97 12.67
C GLU A 22 9.68 12.01 11.62
N PRO A 23 9.80 11.34 10.45
CA PRO A 23 8.71 11.26 9.48
C PRO A 23 7.47 10.56 10.03
N LEU A 24 7.64 9.54 10.87
CA LEU A 24 6.52 8.85 11.51
C LEU A 24 5.78 9.75 12.49
N ALA A 25 6.51 10.57 13.25
CA ALA A 25 5.92 11.54 14.17
C ALA A 25 5.12 12.61 13.41
N ALA A 26 5.63 13.07 12.25
CA ALA A 26 4.91 14.01 11.39
C ALA A 26 3.56 13.46 10.93
N VAL A 27 3.50 12.21 10.44
CA VAL A 27 2.23 11.58 10.03
C VAL A 27 1.26 11.47 11.20
N ARG A 28 1.74 11.08 12.38
CA ARG A 28 0.89 10.95 13.57
C ARG A 28 0.39 12.29 14.11
N ALA A 29 1.12 13.37 13.87
CA ALA A 29 0.76 14.72 14.29
C ALA A 29 -0.14 15.44 13.26
N ASP A 30 -0.26 14.91 12.04
CA ASP A 30 -1.05 15.51 10.97
C ASP A 30 -2.56 15.34 11.23
N ALA A 31 -3.24 16.46 11.48
CA ALA A 31 -4.69 16.48 11.70
C ALA A 31 -5.50 16.24 10.40
N ALA A 32 -4.89 16.32 9.23
CA ALA A 32 -5.51 15.97 7.96
C ALA A 32 -5.66 14.45 7.78
N ILE A 33 -4.94 13.64 8.56
CA ILE A 33 -4.88 12.19 8.42
C ILE A 33 -5.49 11.50 9.65
N ALA A 34 -6.57 10.76 9.44
CA ALA A 34 -7.12 9.82 10.41
C ALA A 34 -6.41 8.47 10.27
N ILE A 35 -5.74 8.04 11.35
CA ILE A 35 -5.01 6.78 11.39
C ILE A 35 -5.79 5.75 12.19
N THR A 36 -6.05 4.58 11.60
CA THR A 36 -6.60 3.41 12.29
C THR A 36 -5.58 2.29 12.27
N ASP A 37 -5.18 1.84 13.45
CA ASP A 37 -4.18 0.79 13.63
C ASP A 37 -4.87 -0.54 14.02
N ASP A 38 -4.83 -1.53 13.13
CA ASP A 38 -5.39 -2.87 13.34
C ASP A 38 -4.28 -3.93 13.37
N ALA A 39 -4.57 -5.12 13.87
CA ALA A 39 -3.64 -6.25 13.85
C ALA A 39 -3.24 -6.65 12.41
N ALA A 40 -4.15 -6.50 11.44
CA ALA A 40 -3.93 -6.92 10.06
C ALA A 40 -3.53 -5.80 9.11
N VAL A 41 -3.85 -4.54 9.43
CA VAL A 41 -3.68 -3.38 8.53
C VAL A 41 -3.42 -2.09 9.31
N ILE A 42 -2.84 -1.08 8.64
CA ILE A 42 -2.90 0.33 9.04
C ILE A 42 -3.71 1.05 7.98
N VAL A 43 -4.79 1.72 8.36
CA VAL A 43 -5.61 2.53 7.46
C VAL A 43 -5.27 4.00 7.70
N LEU A 44 -4.91 4.68 6.62
CA LEU A 44 -4.71 6.12 6.56
C LEU A 44 -5.86 6.70 5.72
N ALA A 45 -6.73 7.50 6.33
CA ALA A 45 -7.86 8.12 5.65
C ALA A 45 -7.83 9.64 5.85
N PRO A 46 -8.31 10.44 4.88
CA PRO A 46 -8.43 11.89 5.08
C PRO A 46 -9.49 12.20 6.14
N SER A 47 -9.21 13.15 7.04
CA SER A 47 -10.13 13.53 8.13
C SER A 47 -11.35 14.34 7.65
N ALA A 48 -11.23 15.04 6.51
CA ALA A 48 -12.29 15.86 5.92
C ALA A 48 -13.30 15.07 5.04
N GLY A 49 -13.24 13.74 5.06
CA GLY A 49 -14.04 12.86 4.20
C GLY A 49 -13.24 12.36 3.01
N GLY A 50 -13.26 11.04 2.78
CA GLY A 50 -12.43 10.37 1.78
C GLY A 50 -12.82 10.70 0.33
N GLY A 51 -11.84 10.62 -0.57
CA GLY A 51 -12.04 10.73 -2.01
C GLY A 51 -12.62 9.47 -2.64
N ASP A 52 -12.79 9.52 -3.96
CA ASP A 52 -13.38 8.43 -4.75
C ASP A 52 -12.41 7.26 -5.00
N ALA A 53 -11.16 7.35 -4.55
CA ALA A 53 -10.12 6.36 -4.83
C ALA A 53 -9.48 5.84 -3.53
N GLY A 54 -9.25 4.52 -3.50
CA GLY A 54 -8.55 3.86 -2.41
C GLY A 54 -7.36 3.05 -2.90
N LEU A 55 -6.32 2.93 -2.08
CA LEU A 55 -5.09 2.21 -2.40
C LEU A 55 -4.78 1.17 -1.33
N VAL A 56 -4.63 -0.10 -1.73
CA VAL A 56 -4.12 -1.17 -0.87
C VAL A 56 -2.64 -1.39 -1.19
N PHE A 57 -1.78 -1.15 -0.21
CA PHE A 57 -0.35 -1.35 -0.28
C PHE A 57 0.08 -2.58 0.51
N ILE A 58 0.79 -3.50 -0.13
CA ILE A 58 1.35 -4.70 0.51
C ILE A 58 2.86 -4.51 0.69
N PRO A 59 3.33 -4.17 1.92
CA PRO A 59 4.75 -3.96 2.18
C PRO A 59 5.54 -5.26 1.99
N GLY A 60 6.75 -5.11 1.47
CA GLY A 60 7.65 -6.24 1.19
C GLY A 60 9.05 -6.02 1.78
N ALA A 61 9.93 -7.00 1.58
CA ALA A 61 11.36 -6.90 1.87
C ALA A 61 11.76 -6.72 3.35
N LYS A 62 10.99 -7.25 4.31
CA LYS A 62 11.32 -7.22 5.75
C LYS A 62 11.42 -5.79 6.31
N VAL A 63 10.45 -4.97 5.90
CA VAL A 63 10.30 -3.57 6.31
C VAL A 63 9.07 -3.44 7.19
N ASP A 64 9.15 -2.59 8.22
CA ASP A 64 8.02 -2.28 9.10
C ASP A 64 6.90 -1.56 8.30
N PRO A 65 5.63 -1.98 8.43
CA PRO A 65 4.49 -1.33 7.77
C PRO A 65 4.40 0.18 8.04
N TRP A 66 4.77 0.65 9.23
CA TRP A 66 4.77 2.07 9.58
C TRP A 66 5.82 2.88 8.80
N ALA A 67 6.87 2.24 8.29
CA ALA A 67 7.86 2.94 7.46
C ALA A 67 7.26 3.42 6.14
N TYR A 68 6.18 2.77 5.67
CA TYR A 68 5.46 3.18 4.47
C TYR A 68 4.38 4.23 4.74
N ALA A 69 3.95 4.40 5.99
CA ALA A 69 2.95 5.40 6.34
C ALA A 69 3.45 6.82 6.03
N SER A 70 4.72 7.12 6.29
CA SER A 70 5.34 8.42 5.95
C SER A 70 5.45 8.66 4.46
N MET A 71 5.76 7.63 3.66
CA MET A 71 5.84 7.76 2.21
C MET A 71 4.47 7.95 1.56
N LEU A 72 3.42 7.37 2.15
CA LEU A 72 2.07 7.37 1.59
C LEU A 72 1.18 8.47 2.18
N ALA A 73 1.60 9.14 3.25
CA ALA A 73 0.85 10.22 3.90
C ALA A 73 0.48 11.36 2.94
N GLY A 74 1.38 11.75 2.03
CA GLY A 74 1.10 12.77 1.01
C GLY A 74 -0.07 12.41 0.09
N LEU A 75 -0.24 11.13 -0.25
CA LEU A 75 -1.39 10.66 -1.06
C LEU A 75 -2.72 10.79 -0.31
N VAL A 76 -2.68 10.79 1.02
CA VAL A 76 -3.88 10.90 1.86
C VAL A 76 -4.19 12.37 2.12
N ALA A 77 -3.18 13.16 2.49
CA ALA A 77 -3.33 14.57 2.81
C ALA A 77 -3.58 15.45 1.57
N ASP A 78 -2.83 15.23 0.48
CA ASP A 78 -2.87 16.10 -0.70
C ASP A 78 -3.90 15.63 -1.74
N ASP A 79 -3.93 14.31 -2.02
CA ASP A 79 -4.82 13.74 -3.04
C ASP A 79 -6.16 13.23 -2.47
N GLY A 80 -6.32 13.22 -1.14
CA GLY A 80 -7.56 12.81 -0.48
C GLY A 80 -7.88 11.31 -0.63
N MET A 81 -6.89 10.45 -0.89
CA MET A 81 -7.12 9.02 -1.08
C MET A 81 -7.11 8.24 0.25
N THR A 82 -7.88 7.17 0.34
CA THR A 82 -7.81 6.22 1.47
C THR A 82 -6.74 5.17 1.19
N VAL A 83 -5.72 5.08 2.05
CA VAL A 83 -4.61 4.13 1.89
C VAL A 83 -4.68 3.06 2.98
N VAL A 84 -4.64 1.80 2.57
CA VAL A 84 -4.62 0.62 3.43
C VAL A 84 -3.27 -0.07 3.30
N ILE A 85 -2.46 -0.02 4.35
CA ILE A 85 -1.16 -0.69 4.42
C ILE A 85 -1.37 -2.04 5.13
N THR A 86 -1.10 -3.14 4.45
CA THR A 86 -1.26 -4.47 5.05
C THR A 86 -0.11 -4.83 6.00
N LYS A 87 -0.38 -5.64 7.03
CA LYS A 87 0.63 -6.19 7.94
C LYS A 87 0.80 -7.69 7.67
N PRO A 88 1.71 -8.07 6.77
CA PRO A 88 2.03 -9.48 6.55
C PRO A 88 2.76 -10.05 7.77
N TRP A 89 2.37 -11.25 8.23
CA TRP A 89 2.90 -11.84 9.46
C TRP A 89 4.42 -12.03 9.48
N LEU A 90 5.04 -12.18 8.31
CA LEU A 90 6.48 -12.38 8.17
C LEU A 90 7.22 -11.13 7.67
N ASN A 91 6.56 -9.97 7.54
CA ASN A 91 7.12 -8.79 6.84
C ASN A 91 7.56 -9.11 5.40
N LEU A 92 6.99 -10.16 4.80
CA LEU A 92 7.31 -10.68 3.48
C LEU A 92 6.03 -10.80 2.66
N ALA A 93 5.86 -9.89 1.68
CA ALA A 93 4.69 -9.86 0.79
C ALA A 93 4.47 -11.17 0.02
N PHE A 94 5.50 -11.99 -0.20
CA PHE A 94 5.38 -13.27 -0.92
C PHE A 94 4.64 -14.33 -0.10
N PHE A 95 4.78 -14.31 1.23
CA PHE A 95 4.14 -15.29 2.12
C PHE A 95 2.76 -14.85 2.59
N ASP A 96 2.33 -13.64 2.24
CA ASP A 96 0.98 -13.17 2.51
C ASP A 96 0.04 -13.56 1.35
N LEU A 97 -0.59 -14.72 1.52
CA LEU A 97 -1.53 -15.31 0.55
C LEU A 97 -2.97 -14.81 0.74
N ARG A 98 -3.21 -13.87 1.66
CA ARG A 98 -4.56 -13.34 1.89
C ARG A 98 -5.06 -12.59 0.64
N PRO A 99 -6.35 -12.76 0.27
CA PRO A 99 -6.92 -12.04 -0.86
C PRO A 99 -7.04 -10.55 -0.54
N LEU A 100 -7.01 -9.72 -1.58
CA LEU A 100 -7.14 -8.26 -1.43
C LEU A 100 -8.44 -7.85 -0.74
N SER A 101 -9.52 -8.63 -0.94
CA SER A 101 -10.82 -8.40 -0.31
C SER A 101 -10.75 -8.37 1.22
N SER A 102 -9.89 -9.21 1.82
CA SER A 102 -9.71 -9.24 3.29
C SER A 102 -9.17 -7.94 3.87
N PHE A 103 -8.59 -7.07 3.05
CA PHE A 103 -8.06 -5.77 3.48
C PHE A 103 -9.00 -4.62 3.14
N THR A 104 -9.71 -4.71 2.00
CA THR A 104 -10.71 -3.70 1.62
C THR A 104 -11.93 -3.73 2.53
N ASP A 105 -12.29 -4.91 3.07
CA ASP A 105 -13.42 -5.05 4.00
C ASP A 105 -13.14 -4.42 5.39
N LEU A 106 -11.87 -4.22 5.73
CA LEU A 106 -11.44 -3.62 7.01
C LEU A 106 -11.31 -2.10 6.94
N ALA A 107 -11.44 -1.50 5.75
CA ALA A 107 -11.36 -0.07 5.55
C ALA A 107 -12.75 0.50 5.21
N PRO A 108 -13.06 1.73 5.64
CA PRO A 108 -14.19 2.47 5.08
C PRO A 108 -14.00 2.51 3.56
N GLY A 109 -14.98 2.01 2.81
CA GLY A 109 -14.94 2.04 1.35
C GLY A 109 -14.81 3.48 0.83
N PRO A 110 -14.06 3.73 -0.26
CA PRO A 110 -14.01 5.04 -0.87
C PRO A 110 -15.43 5.46 -1.28
N THR A 111 -15.73 6.74 -1.09
CA THR A 111 -17.10 7.29 -1.12
C THR A 111 -17.75 7.26 -2.51
N GLY A 112 -16.99 6.93 -3.56
CA GLY A 112 -17.47 6.93 -4.94
C GLY A 112 -16.71 6.06 -5.95
N GLY A 113 -15.74 5.21 -5.57
CA GLY A 113 -14.94 4.53 -6.59
C GLY A 113 -14.08 3.32 -6.19
N SER A 114 -12.95 3.19 -6.90
CA SER A 114 -12.21 1.93 -7.08
C SER A 114 -11.05 1.78 -6.11
N TRP A 115 -10.79 0.54 -5.68
CA TRP A 115 -9.54 0.18 -5.01
C TRP A 115 -8.45 -0.11 -6.05
N ALA A 116 -7.25 0.44 -5.86
CA ALA A 116 -6.05 0.03 -6.56
C ALA A 116 -5.19 -0.84 -5.63
N GLY A 117 -4.59 -1.92 -6.15
CA GLY A 117 -3.76 -2.84 -5.36
C GLY A 117 -2.36 -2.97 -5.94
N ILE A 118 -1.34 -2.67 -5.14
CA ILE A 118 0.06 -2.88 -5.51
C ILE A 118 0.74 -3.81 -4.50
N ARG A 119 1.25 -4.92 -5.03
CA ARG A 119 2.18 -5.81 -4.34
C ARG A 119 3.57 -5.53 -4.88
N SER A 120 4.57 -5.34 -4.02
CA SER A 120 5.95 -5.17 -4.47
C SER A 120 6.34 -6.35 -5.39
N GLY A 121 6.53 -6.06 -6.68
CA GLY A 121 6.82 -7.04 -7.75
C GLY A 121 5.67 -7.44 -8.69
N VAL A 122 4.39 -7.16 -8.39
CA VAL A 122 3.24 -7.49 -9.27
C VAL A 122 2.10 -6.47 -9.13
N CYS A 123 1.62 -5.92 -10.26
CA CYS A 123 0.37 -5.17 -10.32
C CYS A 123 -0.81 -6.15 -10.50
N ALA A 124 -1.85 -6.03 -9.67
CA ALA A 124 -3.10 -6.76 -9.84
C ALA A 124 -4.18 -5.84 -10.42
N PRO A 125 -4.93 -6.25 -11.46
CA PRO A 125 -6.05 -5.47 -11.95
C PRO A 125 -7.21 -5.55 -10.96
N ALA A 126 -7.64 -4.41 -10.42
CA ALA A 126 -8.88 -4.31 -9.68
C ALA A 126 -10.06 -4.25 -10.66
N SER A 127 -11.12 -4.98 -10.33
CA SER A 127 -12.31 -5.14 -11.16
C SER A 127 -13.15 -3.86 -11.19
N SER A 128 -13.48 -3.44 -12.42
CA SER A 128 -14.41 -2.37 -12.86
C SER A 128 -13.89 -0.92 -12.84
N LEU A 129 -13.48 -0.46 -14.03
CA LEU A 129 -13.04 0.89 -14.35
C LEU A 129 -14.22 1.78 -14.78
N PRO A 130 -14.21 3.06 -14.40
CA PRO A 130 -14.29 4.08 -15.45
C PRO A 130 -13.30 5.27 -15.32
N THR A 131 -12.71 5.58 -16.48
CA THR A 131 -12.29 6.89 -17.06
C THR A 131 -11.05 7.69 -16.65
N ARG A 132 -10.24 7.33 -15.64
CA ARG A 132 -8.91 7.98 -15.48
C ARG A 132 -7.82 6.97 -15.17
N THR A 133 -7.44 6.25 -16.22
CA THR A 133 -6.44 5.19 -16.21
C THR A 133 -5.04 5.75 -15.96
N VAL A 134 -4.47 5.49 -14.78
CA VAL A 134 -3.03 5.20 -14.70
C VAL A 134 -2.88 3.76 -15.23
N SER A 135 -2.69 3.66 -16.54
CA SER A 135 -2.49 2.39 -17.23
C SER A 135 -1.06 1.94 -17.01
N CYS A 136 -0.85 0.82 -16.29
CA CYS A 136 0.43 0.13 -16.32
C CYS A 136 0.62 -0.50 -17.70
N CYS A 137 1.44 0.14 -18.54
CA CYS A 137 1.93 -0.47 -19.78
C CYS A 137 2.67 -1.79 -19.46
N SER A 138 2.18 -2.89 -20.03
CA SER A 138 2.86 -4.19 -20.02
C SER A 138 4.20 -4.10 -20.77
N PRO A 139 5.29 -4.73 -20.29
CA PRO A 139 6.61 -4.65 -20.93
C PRO A 139 6.70 -5.34 -22.30
N ARG A 140 5.62 -5.99 -22.77
CA ARG A 140 5.63 -6.74 -24.04
C ARG A 140 5.50 -5.86 -25.31
N THR A 141 5.23 -4.56 -25.19
CA THR A 141 4.95 -3.66 -26.33
C THR A 141 5.68 -2.31 -26.31
N ALA A 142 6.72 -2.13 -25.48
CA ALA A 142 7.47 -0.87 -25.45
C ALA A 142 8.36 -0.72 -26.71
N ARG A 143 7.88 -0.01 -27.74
CA ARG A 143 8.71 0.48 -28.85
C ARG A 143 9.14 1.91 -28.52
N ALA A 144 10.42 2.08 -28.21
CA ALA A 144 11.00 3.38 -27.90
C ALA A 144 11.15 4.22 -29.18
N THR A 145 10.36 5.28 -29.32
CA THR A 145 10.69 6.40 -30.20
C THR A 145 10.81 7.67 -29.38
N SER A 146 12.01 8.22 -29.41
CA SER A 146 12.42 9.45 -28.75
C SER A 146 11.65 10.65 -29.33
N ARG A 147 11.35 11.62 -28.46
CA ARG A 147 10.66 12.91 -28.72
C ARG A 147 9.14 12.83 -28.67
N ASP A 148 8.59 12.70 -27.47
CA ASP A 148 7.65 13.67 -26.89
C ASP A 148 7.16 13.18 -25.52
N ARG A 149 7.08 14.10 -24.55
CA ARG A 149 6.73 13.83 -23.14
C ARG A 149 5.23 13.59 -22.94
N ALA A 150 4.71 12.58 -23.62
CA ALA A 150 3.45 11.96 -23.26
C ALA A 150 3.63 10.47 -23.51
N PHE A 151 3.88 9.72 -22.45
CA PHE A 151 3.73 8.26 -22.48
C PHE A 151 2.25 7.97 -22.71
N ARG A 152 1.88 7.91 -23.99
CA ARG A 152 0.61 7.41 -24.49
C ARG A 152 0.83 5.93 -24.82
N CYS A 153 -0.09 5.08 -24.40
CA CYS A 153 -0.14 3.68 -24.82
C CYS A 153 -0.25 3.56 -26.34
#